data_AF-F9RXY7-F1
#
_entry.id   AF-F9RXY7-F1
#
_cell.length_a   1.000
_cell.length_b   1.000
_cell.length_c   1.000
_cell.angle_alpha   90.00
_cell.angle_beta   90.00
_cell.angle_gamma   90.00
#
_symmetry.space_group_name_H-M   'P 1'
#
loop_
_entity.id
_entity.type
_entity.pdbx_description
1 polymer ?
#
loop_
_entity_poly.entity_id
_entity_poly.type
_entity_poly.pdbx_seq_one_letter_code
_entity_poly.pdbx_strand_id
1 'polypeptide(L)'
;MIQMNDVNKKSTAERLITLLLGATLILGLVGLFSDFVPIKPVQILGGGVAVVLLALTIIYGRKMSILKPRLKNRYLKVIESLFGGCLLLMLYWVSISYAIPSIYTQFVGSPHERVEIVEPFHLPASKECDYKIESDYIKSTARGFICITQAWYELDETNYLLYGYQSELGFYIRGVVPLKDLHRVSKVAGH
;
A
#
# COMPACT_ATOMS: atom_id res chain seq x y z
N MET A 1 35.51 -9.18 -31.27
CA MET A 1 35.16 -8.01 -30.41
C MET A 1 33.66 -7.94 -30.09
N ILE A 2 32.93 -9.07 -30.02
CA ILE A 2 31.46 -9.10 -29.77
C ILE A 2 31.13 -9.69 -28.38
N GLN A 3 32.01 -10.50 -27.78
CA GLN A 3 31.75 -11.18 -26.51
C GLN A 3 31.81 -10.29 -25.25
N MET A 4 32.56 -9.18 -25.24
CA MET A 4 32.66 -8.32 -24.05
C MET A 4 31.40 -7.49 -23.78
N ASN A 5 30.61 -7.14 -24.82
CA ASN A 5 29.39 -6.36 -24.65
C ASN A 5 28.24 -7.19 -24.05
N ASP A 6 28.17 -8.48 -24.37
CA ASP A 6 27.08 -9.35 -23.87
C ASP A 6 27.24 -9.70 -22.38
N VAL A 7 28.48 -9.94 -21.93
CA VAL A 7 28.77 -10.26 -20.52
C VAL A 7 28.47 -9.06 -19.62
N ASN A 8 28.84 -7.84 -20.06
CA ASN A 8 28.60 -6.63 -19.29
C ASN A 8 27.10 -6.30 -19.23
N LYS A 9 26.40 -6.39 -20.38
CA LYS A 9 24.95 -6.14 -20.47
C LYS A 9 24.12 -7.12 -19.64
N LYS A 10 24.51 -8.40 -19.59
CA LYS A 10 23.88 -9.41 -18.73
C LYS A 10 24.05 -9.06 -17.25
N SER A 11 25.25 -8.67 -16.83
CA SER A 11 25.52 -8.28 -15.44
C SER A 11 24.75 -7.01 -15.01
N THR A 12 24.61 -6.02 -15.89
CA THR A 12 23.85 -4.79 -15.59
C THR A 12 22.35 -5.07 -15.44
N ALA A 13 21.78 -5.90 -16.32
CA ALA A 13 20.36 -6.20 -16.30
C ALA A 13 19.95 -7.06 -15.10
N GLU A 14 20.80 -7.99 -14.66
CA GLU A 14 20.61 -8.74 -13.41
C GLU A 14 20.55 -7.81 -12.19
N ARG A 15 21.49 -6.86 -12.09
CA ARG A 15 21.49 -5.85 -11.02
C ARG A 15 20.23 -4.99 -11.05
N LEU A 16 19.78 -4.59 -12.23
CA LEU A 16 18.57 -3.77 -12.39
C LEU A 16 17.32 -4.50 -11.88
N ILE A 17 17.16 -5.78 -12.22
CA ILE A 17 16.02 -6.59 -11.76
C ILE A 17 16.08 -6.78 -10.24
N THR A 18 17.26 -7.07 -9.68
CA THR A 18 17.41 -7.20 -8.23
C THR A 18 17.08 -5.89 -7.51
N LEU A 19 17.53 -4.74 -8.03
CA LEU A 19 17.19 -3.43 -7.48
C LEU A 19 15.69 -3.14 -7.59
N LEU A 20 15.06 -3.47 -8.72
CA LEU A 20 13.62 -3.33 -8.91
C LEU A 20 12.85 -4.16 -7.87
N LEU A 21 13.23 -5.42 -7.68
CA LEU A 21 12.61 -6.30 -6.68
C LEU A 21 12.81 -5.76 -5.26
N GLY A 22 14.01 -5.30 -4.93
CA GLY A 22 14.30 -4.69 -3.62
C GLY A 22 13.48 -3.42 -3.37
N ALA A 23 13.42 -2.52 -4.35
CA ALA A 23 12.61 -1.30 -4.27
C ALA A 23 11.12 -1.62 -4.15
N THR A 24 10.62 -2.60 -4.91
CA THR A 24 9.22 -3.04 -4.85
C THR A 24 8.88 -3.65 -3.49
N LEU A 25 9.80 -4.38 -2.85
CA LEU A 25 9.59 -4.89 -1.51
C LEU A 25 9.40 -3.74 -0.50
N ILE A 26 10.27 -2.73 -0.55
CA ILE A 26 10.22 -1.56 0.33
C ILE A 26 8.94 -0.76 0.07
N LEU A 27 8.65 -0.44 -1.18
CA LEU A 27 7.43 0.28 -1.57
C LEU A 27 6.18 -0.51 -1.23
N GLY A 28 6.18 -1.83 -1.41
CA GLY A 28 5.05 -2.69 -1.04
C GLY A 28 4.74 -2.62 0.46
N LEU A 29 5.76 -2.62 1.31
CA LEU A 29 5.59 -2.41 2.74
C LEU A 29 5.05 -1.00 3.05
N VAL A 30 5.63 0.05 2.45
CA VAL A 30 5.15 1.43 2.63
C VAL A 30 3.69 1.56 2.21
N GLY A 31 3.30 0.97 1.07
CA GLY A 31 1.92 1.01 0.57
C GLY A 31 0.95 0.26 1.48
N LEU A 32 1.37 -0.87 2.06
CA LEU A 32 0.52 -1.67 2.95
C LEU A 32 0.22 -0.95 4.27
N PHE A 33 1.18 -0.17 4.77
CA PHE A 33 1.02 0.62 6.01
C PHE A 33 0.60 2.08 5.76
N SER A 34 0.40 2.47 4.50
CA SER A 34 -0.05 3.80 4.16
C SER A 34 -1.56 3.88 4.28
N ASP A 35 -2.04 4.85 5.05
CA ASP A 35 -3.46 5.22 5.11
C ASP A 35 -3.83 6.10 3.91
N PHE A 36 -3.67 5.54 2.71
CA PHE A 36 -3.97 6.20 1.45
C PHE A 36 -5.20 5.59 0.80
N VAL A 37 -6.14 6.46 0.43
CA VAL A 37 -7.36 6.15 -0.31
C VAL A 37 -7.15 6.53 -1.78
N PRO A 38 -6.78 5.57 -2.66
CA PRO A 38 -6.63 5.85 -4.08
C PRO A 38 -8.00 6.04 -4.75
N ILE A 39 -8.03 6.86 -5.80
CA ILE A 39 -9.19 6.88 -6.69
C ILE A 39 -9.24 5.59 -7.55
N LYS A 40 -10.45 5.17 -7.96
CA LYS A 40 -10.66 3.96 -8.76
C LYS A 40 -9.76 3.87 -10.01
N PRO A 41 -9.53 4.95 -10.79
CA PRO A 41 -8.62 4.90 -11.94
C PRO A 41 -7.19 4.53 -11.58
N VAL A 42 -6.66 5.05 -10.45
CA VAL A 42 -5.29 4.76 -9.99
C VAL A 42 -5.13 3.30 -9.64
N GLN A 43 -6.14 2.72 -8.98
CA GLN A 43 -6.18 1.28 -8.74
C GLN A 43 -6.15 0.52 -10.08
N ILE A 44 -7.12 0.73 -10.98
CA ILE A 44 -7.20 -0.01 -12.25
C ILE A 44 -5.88 0.07 -13.05
N LEU A 45 -5.32 1.28 -13.17
CA LEU A 45 -4.06 1.52 -13.87
C LEU A 45 -2.88 0.81 -13.18
N GLY A 46 -2.82 0.88 -11.85
CA GLY A 46 -1.78 0.21 -11.08
C GLY A 46 -1.74 -1.31 -11.32
N GLY A 47 -2.88 -1.92 -11.66
CA GLY A 47 -3.01 -3.36 -11.94
C GLY A 47 -2.55 -3.73 -13.32
N GLY A 48 -2.92 -2.90 -14.29
CA GLY A 48 -2.35 -3.02 -15.63
C GLY A 48 -0.83 -2.97 -15.57
N VAL A 49 -0.27 -1.97 -14.87
CA VAL A 49 1.19 -1.82 -14.73
C VAL A 49 1.80 -2.97 -13.93
N ALA A 50 1.18 -3.43 -12.84
CA ALA A 50 1.67 -4.55 -12.03
C ALA A 50 1.74 -5.86 -12.83
N VAL A 51 0.74 -6.15 -13.66
CA VAL A 51 0.73 -7.33 -14.53
C VAL A 51 1.84 -7.24 -15.58
N VAL A 52 2.04 -6.07 -16.18
CA VAL A 52 3.14 -5.85 -17.15
C VAL A 52 4.50 -6.04 -16.48
N LEU A 53 4.71 -5.45 -15.29
CA LEU A 53 5.95 -5.63 -14.54
C LEU A 53 6.19 -7.08 -14.15
N LEU A 54 5.16 -7.80 -13.72
CA LEU A 54 5.26 -9.23 -13.43
C LEU A 54 5.70 -10.01 -14.67
N ALA A 55 5.07 -9.77 -15.82
CA ALA A 55 5.41 -10.45 -17.07
C ALA A 55 6.87 -10.20 -17.45
N LEU A 56 7.32 -8.95 -17.40
CA LEU A 56 8.72 -8.59 -17.65
C LEU A 56 9.66 -9.29 -16.64
N THR A 57 9.32 -9.27 -15.36
CA THR A 57 10.12 -9.89 -14.30
C THR A 57 10.25 -11.40 -14.52
N ILE A 58 9.17 -12.08 -14.92
CA ILE A 58 9.20 -13.53 -15.21
C ILE A 58 10.04 -13.81 -16.46
N ILE A 59 9.82 -13.08 -17.56
CA ILE A 59 10.53 -13.30 -18.83
C ILE A 59 12.04 -13.10 -18.64
N TYR A 60 12.45 -11.95 -18.10
CA TYR A 60 13.86 -11.63 -17.92
C TYR A 60 14.49 -12.40 -16.76
N GLY A 61 13.76 -12.59 -15.66
CA GLY A 61 14.25 -13.30 -14.48
C GLY A 61 14.46 -14.79 -14.70
N ARG A 62 13.65 -15.46 -15.54
CA ARG A 62 13.90 -16.84 -15.96
C ARG A 62 15.08 -16.93 -16.92
N LYS A 63 15.18 -16.02 -17.89
CA LYS A 63 16.29 -15.96 -18.85
C LYS A 63 17.64 -15.76 -18.15
N MET A 64 17.66 -14.98 -17.07
CA MET A 64 18.86 -14.68 -16.27
C MET A 64 19.07 -15.64 -15.09
N SER A 65 18.28 -16.71 -14.97
CA SER A 65 18.41 -17.70 -13.89
C SER A 65 18.18 -17.18 -12.46
N ILE A 66 17.73 -15.94 -12.26
CA ILE A 66 17.45 -15.33 -10.95
C ILE A 66 16.23 -15.99 -10.29
N LEU A 67 15.21 -16.31 -11.10
CA LEU A 67 13.93 -16.88 -10.65
C LEU A 67 13.86 -18.39 -10.86
N LYS A 68 15.00 -19.10 -10.82
CA LYS A 68 14.97 -20.56 -10.92
C LYS A 68 14.40 -21.16 -9.63
N PRO A 69 13.37 -22.01 -9.74
CA PRO A 69 12.80 -22.65 -8.57
C PRO A 69 13.85 -23.56 -7.92
N ARG A 70 13.99 -23.46 -6.60
CA ARG A 70 15.02 -24.18 -5.85
C ARG A 70 14.59 -25.61 -5.50
N LEU A 71 13.28 -25.87 -5.47
CA LEU A 71 12.74 -27.16 -5.08
C LEU A 71 13.04 -28.22 -6.15
N LYS A 72 13.44 -29.43 -5.75
CA LYS A 72 13.81 -30.50 -6.71
C LYS A 72 12.59 -31.16 -7.36
N ASN A 73 11.50 -31.33 -6.62
CA ASN A 73 10.28 -32.01 -7.08
C ASN A 73 9.48 -31.14 -8.06
N ARG A 74 9.02 -31.71 -9.19
CA ARG A 74 8.29 -31.01 -10.26
C ARG A 74 7.03 -30.31 -9.74
N TYR A 75 6.24 -30.96 -8.88
CA TYR A 75 5.02 -30.38 -8.31
C TYR A 75 5.33 -29.16 -7.43
N LEU A 76 6.33 -29.29 -6.56
CA LEU A 76 6.75 -28.22 -5.67
C LEU A 76 7.31 -27.01 -6.44
N LYS A 77 8.01 -27.22 -7.56
CA LYS A 77 8.47 -26.13 -8.44
C LYS A 77 7.32 -25.30 -9.01
N VAL A 78 6.23 -25.95 -9.40
CA VAL A 78 5.04 -25.26 -9.94
C VAL A 78 4.39 -24.44 -8.83
N ILE A 79 4.22 -25.01 -7.65
CA ILE A 79 3.67 -24.31 -6.48
C ILE A 79 4.56 -23.11 -6.10
N GLU A 80 5.87 -23.29 -6.01
CA GLU A 80 6.83 -22.21 -5.71
C GLU A 80 6.73 -21.06 -6.73
N SER A 81 6.67 -21.39 -8.03
CA SER A 81 6.57 -20.37 -9.07
C SER A 81 5.22 -19.64 -9.08
N LEU A 82 4.12 -20.33 -8.77
CA LEU A 82 2.79 -19.71 -8.70
C LEU A 82 2.69 -18.82 -7.46
N PHE A 83 3.07 -19.34 -6.30
CA PHE A 83 3.04 -18.57 -5.05
C PHE A 83 3.94 -17.34 -5.12
N GLY A 84 5.17 -17.50 -5.60
CA GLY A 84 6.10 -16.39 -5.82
C GLY A 84 5.58 -15.36 -6.83
N GLY A 85 4.94 -15.83 -7.91
CA GLY A 85 4.31 -14.96 -8.90
C GLY A 85 3.15 -14.14 -8.33
N CYS A 86 2.25 -14.78 -7.58
CA CYS A 86 1.12 -14.10 -6.91
C CYS A 86 1.61 -13.06 -5.89
N LEU A 87 2.63 -13.41 -5.09
CA LEU A 87 3.20 -12.52 -4.10
C LEU A 87 3.87 -11.30 -4.76
N LEU A 88 4.63 -11.52 -5.83
CA LEU A 88 5.22 -10.42 -6.62
C LEU A 88 4.15 -9.53 -7.27
N LEU A 89 3.08 -10.12 -7.81
CA LEU A 89 1.97 -9.35 -8.37
C LEU A 89 1.33 -8.44 -7.32
N MET A 90 1.05 -9.00 -6.13
CA MET A 90 0.49 -8.25 -5.01
C MET A 90 1.42 -7.11 -4.60
N LEU A 91 2.73 -7.35 -4.50
CA LEU A 91 3.70 -6.31 -4.14
C LEU A 91 3.78 -5.20 -5.19
N TYR A 92 3.79 -5.54 -6.49
CA TYR A 92 3.74 -4.53 -7.55
C TYR A 92 2.45 -3.72 -7.49
N TRP A 93 1.31 -4.38 -7.35
CA TRP A 93 0.02 -3.74 -7.22
C TRP A 93 -0.01 -2.76 -6.03
N VAL A 94 0.40 -3.21 -4.84
CA VAL A 94 0.42 -2.35 -3.64
C VAL A 94 1.37 -1.18 -3.81
N SER A 95 2.55 -1.41 -4.38
CA SER A 95 3.54 -0.36 -4.63
C SER A 95 3.01 0.73 -5.55
N ILE A 96 2.31 0.35 -6.62
CA ILE A 96 1.87 1.29 -7.66
C ILE A 96 0.53 1.94 -7.31
N SER A 97 -0.40 1.18 -6.73
CA SER A 97 -1.75 1.67 -6.43
C SER A 97 -1.80 2.43 -5.10
N TYR A 98 -0.89 2.18 -4.17
CA TYR A 98 -0.91 2.79 -2.83
C TYR A 98 0.38 3.53 -2.50
N ALA A 99 1.56 2.90 -2.59
CA ALA A 99 2.79 3.49 -2.09
C ALA A 99 3.23 4.74 -2.88
N ILE A 100 3.36 4.62 -4.19
CA ILE A 100 3.79 5.71 -5.07
C ILE A 100 2.79 6.88 -5.01
N PRO A 101 1.47 6.66 -5.18
CA PRO A 101 0.47 7.72 -5.04
C PRO A 101 0.43 8.38 -3.67
N SER A 102 0.62 7.60 -2.60
CA SER A 102 0.69 8.11 -1.22
C SER A 102 1.86 9.07 -1.05
N ILE A 103 3.06 8.64 -1.44
CA ILE A 103 4.27 9.46 -1.38
C ILE A 103 4.05 10.75 -2.19
N TYR A 104 3.56 10.64 -3.43
CA TYR A 104 3.26 11.80 -4.25
C TYR A 104 2.28 12.77 -3.57
N THR A 105 1.20 12.24 -2.99
CA THR A 105 0.16 13.05 -2.35
C THR A 105 0.67 13.74 -1.08
N GLN A 106 1.59 13.11 -0.34
CA GLN A 106 2.21 13.75 0.83
C GLN A 106 3.11 14.93 0.45
N PHE A 107 3.77 14.88 -0.72
CA PHE A 107 4.69 15.94 -1.17
C PHE A 107 4.02 17.06 -1.98
N VAL A 108 3.02 16.72 -2.80
CA VAL A 108 2.41 17.66 -3.76
C VAL A 108 0.95 17.98 -3.39
N GLY A 109 0.33 17.16 -2.55
CA GLY A 109 -1.07 17.33 -2.18
C GLY A 109 -1.31 18.57 -1.34
N SER A 110 -2.56 19.04 -1.37
CA SER A 110 -3.03 20.16 -0.57
C SER A 110 -3.70 19.67 0.72
N PRO A 111 -3.59 20.40 1.85
CA PRO A 111 -4.31 20.05 3.07
C PRO A 111 -5.81 19.93 2.81
N HIS A 112 -6.40 18.83 3.25
CA HIS A 112 -7.84 18.59 3.09
C HIS A 112 -8.41 17.87 4.31
N GLU A 113 -9.65 18.21 4.63
CA GLU A 113 -10.40 17.66 5.75
C GLU A 113 -11.73 17.13 5.24
N ARG A 114 -12.12 15.95 5.74
CA ARG A 114 -13.32 15.25 5.30
C ARG A 114 -14.01 14.61 6.50
N VAL A 115 -15.29 14.89 6.66
CA VAL A 115 -16.12 14.20 7.65
C VAL A 115 -16.61 12.90 7.04
N GLU A 116 -16.36 11.80 7.72
CA GLU A 116 -16.85 10.47 7.34
C GLU A 116 -17.65 9.86 8.48
N ILE A 117 -18.72 9.15 8.11
CA ILE A 117 -19.45 8.28 9.03
C ILE A 117 -18.71 6.95 9.06
N VAL A 118 -18.30 6.54 10.24
CA VAL A 118 -17.51 5.33 10.49
C VAL A 118 -18.23 4.41 11.45
N GLU A 119 -17.92 3.13 11.33
CA GLU A 119 -18.34 2.07 12.23
C GLU A 119 -17.14 1.74 13.14
N PRO A 120 -17.18 2.10 14.44
CA PRO A 120 -16.17 1.69 15.39
C PRO A 120 -16.38 0.22 15.78
N PHE A 121 -15.29 -0.54 15.89
CA PHE A 121 -15.33 -1.93 16.34
C PHE A 121 -14.08 -2.29 17.14
N HIS A 122 -14.24 -3.28 18.01
CA HIS A 122 -13.20 -3.79 18.88
C HIS A 122 -12.91 -5.25 18.57
N LEU A 123 -11.65 -5.54 18.25
CA LEU A 123 -11.11 -6.88 18.04
C LEU A 123 -9.99 -7.11 19.05
N PRO A 124 -10.26 -7.78 20.18
CA PRO A 124 -9.25 -7.96 21.21
C PRO A 124 -8.08 -8.83 20.72
N ALA A 125 -6.87 -8.50 21.17
CA ALA A 125 -5.63 -9.22 20.89
C ALA A 125 -5.25 -9.24 19.40
N SER A 126 -5.58 -8.17 18.70
CA SER A 126 -5.17 -7.99 17.30
C SER A 126 -3.70 -7.56 17.23
N LYS A 127 -2.93 -8.10 16.26
CA LYS A 127 -1.51 -7.78 16.09
C LYS A 127 -1.24 -6.32 15.68
N GLU A 128 -2.25 -5.61 15.20
CA GLU A 128 -2.11 -4.23 14.69
C GLU A 128 -2.64 -3.21 15.70
N CYS A 129 -3.90 -3.36 16.12
CA CYS A 129 -4.56 -2.52 17.12
C CYS A 129 -5.89 -3.14 17.54
N ASP A 130 -6.29 -2.96 18.80
CA ASP A 130 -7.52 -3.54 19.34
C ASP A 130 -8.77 -2.75 18.93
N TYR A 131 -8.64 -1.42 18.82
CA TYR A 131 -9.75 -0.52 18.49
C TYR A 131 -9.59 0.08 17.09
N LYS A 132 -10.64 -0.02 16.28
CA LYS A 132 -10.60 0.31 14.85
C LYS A 132 -11.85 1.06 14.41
N ILE A 133 -11.71 1.83 13.35
CA ILE A 133 -12.82 2.44 12.61
C ILE A 133 -12.78 2.01 11.16
N GLU A 134 -13.95 1.77 10.59
CA GLU A 134 -14.16 1.41 9.19
C GLU A 134 -15.23 2.30 8.57
N SER A 135 -15.11 2.57 7.27
CA SER A 135 -16.18 3.16 6.47
C SER A 135 -15.99 2.71 5.02
N ASP A 136 -17.00 2.88 4.18
CA ASP A 136 -16.86 2.55 2.75
C ASP A 136 -15.72 3.32 2.08
N TYR A 137 -15.41 4.52 2.59
CA TYR A 137 -14.25 5.29 2.16
C TYR A 137 -12.94 4.69 2.67
N ILE A 138 -12.84 4.37 3.96
CA ILE A 138 -11.62 3.81 4.59
C ILE A 138 -11.33 2.39 4.07
N LYS A 139 -12.35 1.61 3.71
CA LYS A 139 -12.22 0.27 3.12
C LYS A 139 -11.42 0.24 1.82
N SER A 140 -11.29 1.38 1.15
CA SER A 140 -10.49 1.52 -0.06
C SER A 140 -8.99 1.69 0.19
N THR A 141 -8.57 1.90 1.45
CA THR A 141 -7.15 1.85 1.85
C THR A 141 -6.60 0.44 1.76
N ALA A 142 -5.26 0.28 1.79
CA ALA A 142 -4.64 -1.03 1.73
C ALA A 142 -5.01 -1.95 2.92
N ARG A 143 -5.22 -1.37 4.11
CA ARG A 143 -5.62 -2.10 5.32
C ARG A 143 -7.12 -2.24 5.47
N GLY A 144 -7.86 -1.27 4.94
CA GLY A 144 -9.32 -1.21 5.02
C GLY A 144 -9.86 -0.64 6.33
N PHE A 145 -9.01 -0.32 7.31
CA PHE A 145 -9.40 0.24 8.61
C PHE A 145 -8.35 1.24 9.12
N ILE A 146 -8.73 2.05 10.11
CA ILE A 146 -7.82 2.94 10.85
C ILE A 146 -7.86 2.59 12.33
N CYS A 147 -6.69 2.57 12.98
CA CYS A 147 -6.58 2.35 14.42
C CYS A 147 -6.99 3.60 15.19
N ILE A 148 -7.81 3.43 16.23
CA ILE A 148 -8.20 4.49 17.16
C ILE A 148 -7.79 4.14 18.60
N THR A 149 -7.91 5.10 19.50
CA THR A 149 -7.67 4.86 20.94
C THR A 149 -8.90 4.25 21.60
N GLN A 150 -8.70 3.57 22.73
CA GLN A 150 -9.80 3.07 23.57
C GLN A 150 -10.76 4.20 23.98
N ALA A 151 -10.22 5.37 24.36
CA ALA A 151 -11.03 6.52 24.75
C ALA A 151 -11.96 7.00 23.62
N TRP A 152 -11.50 6.92 22.37
CA TRP A 152 -12.31 7.26 21.19
C TRP A 152 -13.36 6.20 20.85
N TYR A 153 -13.07 4.93 21.12
CA TYR A 153 -14.05 3.86 20.98
C TYR A 153 -15.18 3.99 22.02
N GLU A 154 -14.84 4.28 23.27
CA GLU A 154 -15.81 4.45 24.37
C GLU A 154 -16.71 5.68 24.23
N LEU A 155 -16.34 6.65 23.39
CA LEU A 155 -17.16 7.82 23.07
C LEU A 155 -18.43 7.48 22.25
N ASP A 156 -18.49 6.27 21.67
CA ASP A 156 -19.57 5.79 20.81
C ASP A 156 -19.99 6.83 19.76
N GLU A 157 -18.99 7.44 19.13
CA GLU A 157 -19.15 8.43 18.07
C GLU A 157 -19.02 7.77 16.70
N THR A 158 -19.90 8.14 15.79
CA THR A 158 -19.88 7.62 14.41
C THR A 158 -19.35 8.65 13.41
N ASN A 159 -19.25 9.93 13.78
CA ASN A 159 -18.75 10.97 12.89
C ASN A 159 -17.29 11.32 13.24
N TYR A 160 -16.38 11.00 12.32
CA TYR A 160 -14.96 11.32 12.44
C TYR A 160 -14.54 12.31 11.37
N LEU A 161 -13.72 13.29 11.76
CA LEU A 161 -12.99 14.14 10.84
C LEU A 161 -11.69 13.44 10.45
N LEU A 162 -11.57 13.08 9.18
CA LEU A 162 -10.33 12.63 8.56
C LEU A 162 -9.59 13.87 8.04
N TYR A 163 -8.32 14.05 8.41
CA TYR A 163 -7.51 15.15 7.91
C TYR A 163 -6.20 14.64 7.34
N GLY A 164 -5.70 15.34 6.32
CA GLY A 164 -4.47 14.95 5.63
C GLY A 164 -4.26 15.73 4.35
N TYR A 165 -3.79 15.05 3.30
CA TYR A 165 -3.45 15.67 2.02
C TYR A 165 -4.23 15.03 0.88
N GLN A 166 -4.76 15.86 -0.02
CA GLN A 166 -5.46 15.41 -1.22
C GLN A 166 -4.70 15.80 -2.49
N SER A 167 -4.66 14.87 -3.44
CA SER A 167 -4.19 15.09 -4.81
C SER A 167 -5.16 14.47 -5.82
N GLU A 168 -4.86 14.62 -7.11
CA GLU A 168 -5.60 13.95 -8.19
C GLU A 168 -5.54 12.41 -8.10
N LEU A 169 -4.55 11.86 -7.38
CA LEU A 169 -4.39 10.42 -7.24
C LEU A 169 -5.23 9.82 -6.09
N GLY A 170 -5.66 10.65 -5.15
CA GLY A 170 -6.39 10.20 -3.97
C GLY A 170 -6.14 11.06 -2.73
N PHE A 171 -6.44 10.47 -1.58
CA PHE A 171 -6.36 11.14 -0.28
C PHE A 171 -5.45 10.36 0.67
N TYR A 172 -4.44 11.03 1.21
CA TYR A 172 -3.59 10.53 2.27
C TYR A 172 -4.14 10.99 3.61
N ILE A 173 -4.55 10.03 4.43
CA ILE A 173 -5.06 10.27 5.78
C ILE A 173 -3.86 10.39 6.72
N ARG A 174 -3.69 11.57 7.32
CA ARG A 174 -2.65 11.81 8.31
C ARG A 174 -3.14 11.48 9.72
N GLY A 175 -4.42 11.69 9.98
CA GLY A 175 -5.03 11.39 11.26
C GLY A 175 -6.55 11.50 11.21
N VAL A 176 -7.15 11.09 12.32
CA VAL A 176 -8.60 11.05 12.51
C VAL A 176 -8.93 11.63 13.88
N VAL A 177 -10.07 12.33 14.00
CA VAL A 177 -10.53 12.88 15.28
C VAL A 177 -12.06 12.74 15.35
N PRO A 178 -12.62 12.26 16.48
CA PRO A 178 -14.07 12.26 16.65
C PRO A 178 -14.59 13.70 16.74
N LEU A 179 -15.68 13.99 16.02
CA LEU A 179 -16.25 15.35 15.93
C LEU A 179 -16.66 15.94 17.29
N LYS A 180 -17.11 15.09 18.23
CA LYS A 180 -17.43 15.51 19.61
C LYS A 180 -16.23 16.12 20.34
N ASP A 181 -15.00 15.64 20.08
CA ASP A 181 -13.80 16.17 20.73
C ASP A 181 -13.36 17.51 20.14
N LEU A 182 -13.55 17.73 18.84
CA LEU A 182 -13.31 19.02 18.18
C LEU A 182 -14.16 20.14 18.79
N HIS A 183 -15.42 19.84 19.14
CA HIS A 183 -16.31 20.78 19.82
C HIS A 183 -15.91 21.09 21.27
N ARG A 184 -15.18 20.19 21.96
CA ARG A 184 -14.63 20.48 23.29
C ARG A 184 -13.43 21.42 23.19
N VAL A 185 -12.54 21.20 22.22
CA VAL A 185 -11.35 22.04 22.04
C VAL A 185 -11.73 23.48 21.65
N SER A 186 -12.72 23.68 20.77
CA SER A 186 -13.15 25.04 20.40
C SER A 186 -13.86 25.78 21.53
N LYS A 187 -14.56 25.07 22.43
CA LYS A 187 -15.16 25.67 23.64
C LYS A 187 -14.14 26.06 24.70
N VAL A 188 -12.99 25.38 24.77
CA VAL A 188 -11.94 25.66 25.75
C VAL A 188 -10.99 26.77 25.27
N ALA A 189 -10.76 26.90 23.96
CA ALA A 189 -9.94 27.96 23.37
C ALA A 189 -10.67 29.30 23.14
N GLY A 190 -11.95 29.38 23.50
CA GLY A 190 -12.83 30.55 23.33
C GLY A 190 -13.05 31.39 24.59
N HIS A 191 -12.12 31.39 25.55
CA HIS A 191 -12.14 32.25 26.72
C HIS A 191 -10.81 32.97 26.93
#